data_AF-A0A7W1JJI8-F1
#
_entry.id   AF-A0A7W1JJI8-F1
#
_cell.length_a   1.000
_cell.length_b   1.000
_cell.length_c   1.000
_cell.angle_alpha   90.00
_cell.angle_beta   90.00
_cell.angle_gamma   90.00
#
_symmetry.space_group_name_H-M   'P 1'
#
loop_
_entity.id
_entity.type
_entity.pdbx_description
1 polymer ?
#
loop_
_entity_poly.entity_id
_entity_poly.type
_entity_poly.pdbx_seq_one_letter_code
_entity_poly.pdbx_strand_id
1 'polypeptide(L)'
;MRVEVVTPARAGSQHGNRVTAERWAALLGELGHTVSLTTSWSGEPVDVLVALHARRSADAVRAYRCAHPRCPVVVVLTGTDLYADLAVSREAQESVQAADALIVLQGKATDV
;
A
#
# COMPACT_ATOMS: atom_id res chain seq x y z
N MET A 1 3.93 7.17 15.43
CA MET A 1 2.78 7.37 14.51
C MET A 1 1.99 6.09 14.44
N ARG A 2 0.70 6.18 14.11
CA ARG A 2 -0.16 5.06 13.73
C ARG A 2 -0.06 4.85 12.23
N VAL A 3 0.42 3.68 11.82
CA VAL A 3 0.57 3.31 10.42
C VAL A 3 -0.34 2.13 10.15
N GLU A 4 -1.17 2.22 9.12
CA GLU A 4 -1.89 1.06 8.61
C GLU A 4 -1.26 0.60 7.31
N VAL A 5 -0.81 -0.66 7.29
CA VAL A 5 -0.28 -1.30 6.10
C VAL A 5 -1.35 -2.24 5.54
N VAL A 6 -1.89 -1.89 4.38
CA VAL A 6 -2.87 -2.69 3.66
C VAL A 6 -2.14 -3.61 2.69
N THR A 7 -2.46 -4.90 2.70
CA THR A 7 -1.90 -5.90 1.78
C THR A 7 -3.00 -6.80 1.22
N PRO A 8 -3.02 -7.09 -0.10
CA PRO A 8 -4.06 -7.92 -0.70
C PRO A 8 -3.96 -9.40 -0.30
N ALA A 9 -2.85 -9.81 0.32
CA ALA A 9 -2.65 -11.19 0.74
C ALA A 9 -3.15 -11.38 2.18
N ARG A 10 -4.05 -12.33 2.44
CA ARG A 10 -4.59 -12.65 3.79
C ARG A 10 -3.53 -13.06 4.81
N ALA A 11 -3.88 -12.99 6.11
CA ALA A 11 -3.01 -13.43 7.20
C ALA A 11 -2.64 -14.92 7.06
N GLY A 12 -1.41 -15.28 7.44
CA GLY A 12 -0.88 -16.65 7.29
C GLY A 12 -0.58 -17.08 5.85
N SER A 13 -0.73 -16.19 4.87
CA SER A 13 -0.39 -16.46 3.48
C SER A 13 1.13 -16.41 3.24
N GLN A 14 1.64 -17.36 2.46
CA GLN A 14 3.05 -17.36 2.02
C GLN A 14 3.29 -16.51 0.75
N HIS A 15 2.28 -15.77 0.26
CA HIS A 15 2.47 -14.88 -0.89
C HIS A 15 3.42 -13.73 -0.53
N GLY A 16 4.22 -13.30 -1.51
CA GLY A 16 5.25 -12.27 -1.33
C GLY A 16 4.75 -10.96 -0.70
N ASN A 17 3.52 -10.53 -1.02
CA ASN A 17 2.94 -9.31 -0.44
C ASN A 17 2.65 -9.43 1.05
N ARG A 18 2.31 -10.63 1.56
CA ARG A 18 2.10 -10.85 3.00
C ARG A 18 3.44 -10.82 3.74
N VAL A 19 4.43 -11.56 3.24
CA VAL A 19 5.79 -11.56 3.80
C VAL A 19 6.39 -10.16 3.82
N THR A 20 6.18 -9.37 2.76
CA THR A 20 6.64 -7.98 2.70
C THR A 20 5.95 -7.11 3.75
N ALA A 21 4.62 -7.18 3.84
CA ALA A 21 3.86 -6.41 4.83
C ALA A 21 4.27 -6.75 6.28
N GLU A 22 4.45 -8.02 6.60
CA GLU A 22 4.88 -8.47 7.93
C GLU A 22 6.28 -7.96 8.30
N ARG A 23 7.23 -8.04 7.36
CA ARG A 23 8.58 -7.50 7.56
C ARG A 23 8.55 -5.98 7.77
N TRP A 24 7.76 -5.27 6.98
CA TRP A 24 7.65 -3.82 7.12
C TRP A 24 6.98 -3.41 8.42
N ALA A 25 5.95 -4.13 8.87
CA ALA A 25 5.33 -3.88 10.16
C ALA A 25 6.31 -4.07 11.33
N ALA A 26 7.16 -5.10 11.26
CA ALA A 26 8.22 -5.29 12.25
C ALA A 26 9.20 -4.11 12.26
N LEU A 27 9.74 -3.73 11.10
CA LEU A 27 10.70 -2.62 10.99
C LEU A 27 10.12 -1.28 11.44
N LEU A 28 8.89 -0.96 11.03
CA LEU A 28 8.20 0.26 11.46
C LEU A 28 7.90 0.24 12.97
N GLY A 29 7.60 -0.94 13.52
CA GLY A 29 7.46 -1.15 14.95
C GLY A 29 8.75 -0.91 15.73
N GLU A 30 9.88 -1.42 15.23
CA GLU A 30 11.23 -1.17 15.79
C GLU A 30 11.60 0.32 15.78
N LEU A 31 11.10 1.08 14.81
CA LEU A 31 11.23 2.54 14.75
C LEU A 31 10.25 3.29 15.68
N GLY A 32 9.49 2.59 16.51
CA GLY A 32 8.58 3.16 17.50
C GLY A 32 7.21 3.56 16.95
N HIS A 33 6.75 2.95 15.85
CA HIS A 33 5.41 3.17 15.32
C HIS A 33 4.43 2.09 15.77
N THR A 34 3.15 2.45 15.86
CA THR A 34 2.05 1.50 16.06
C THR A 34 1.56 1.08 14.70
N VAL A 35 1.69 -0.20 14.36
CA VAL A 35 1.38 -0.71 13.01
C VAL A 35 0.22 -1.69 13.05
N SER A 36 -0.76 -1.49 12.17
CA SER A 36 -1.81 -2.46 11.87
C SER A 36 -1.58 -3.08 10.48
N LEU A 37 -1.80 -4.39 10.36
CA LEU A 37 -1.78 -5.11 9.08
C LEU A 37 -3.19 -5.53 8.71
N THR A 38 -3.71 -4.99 7.61
CA THR A 38 -5.08 -5.24 7.18
C THR A 38 -5.12 -5.65 5.70
N THR A 39 -6.23 -6.25 5.26
CA THR A 39 -6.45 -6.58 3.84
C THR A 39 -7.30 -5.55 3.10
N SER A 40 -7.96 -4.68 3.86
CA SER A 40 -8.71 -3.51 3.43
C SER A 40 -8.50 -2.43 4.48
N TRP A 41 -8.62 -1.16 4.12
CA TRP A 41 -8.55 -0.09 5.12
C TRP A 41 -9.58 -0.34 6.23
N SER A 42 -9.13 -0.24 7.48
CA SER A 42 -9.91 -0.56 8.67
C SER A 42 -11.06 0.40 8.96
N GLY A 43 -11.02 1.60 8.38
CA GLY A 43 -11.92 2.71 8.74
C GLY A 43 -11.41 3.54 9.92
N GLU A 44 -10.32 3.12 10.56
CA GLU A 44 -9.75 3.83 11.70
C GLU A 44 -8.88 5.03 11.25
N PRO A 45 -8.86 6.12 12.03
CA PRO A 45 -7.97 7.23 11.78
C PRO A 45 -6.52 6.82 12.07
N VAL A 46 -5.69 6.89 11.03
CA VAL A 46 -4.24 6.66 11.09
C VAL A 46 -3.48 7.86 10.56
N ASP A 47 -2.20 7.96 10.92
CA ASP A 47 -1.34 9.05 10.47
C ASP A 47 -0.89 8.82 9.02
N VAL A 48 -0.70 7.56 8.62
CA VAL A 48 -0.27 7.16 7.27
C VAL A 48 -0.92 5.84 6.86
N LEU A 49 -1.42 5.77 5.62
CA LEU A 49 -1.80 4.52 4.96
C LEU A 49 -0.68 4.08 4.02
N VAL A 50 -0.20 2.85 4.16
CA VAL A 50 0.76 2.21 3.23
C VAL A 50 0.05 1.06 2.52
N ALA A 51 -0.25 1.24 1.23
CA ALA A 51 -0.95 0.24 0.43
C ALA A 51 0.04 -0.57 -0.42
N LEU A 52 0.16 -1.87 -0.15
CA LEU A 52 0.90 -2.78 -1.01
C LEU A 52 0.02 -3.17 -2.19
N HIS A 53 0.56 -3.00 -3.39
CA HIS A 53 -0.07 -3.32 -4.67
C HIS A 53 -1.12 -2.29 -5.10
N ALA A 54 -0.77 -1.45 -6.09
CA ALA A 54 -1.61 -0.34 -6.56
C ALA A 54 -3.00 -0.80 -6.98
N ARG A 55 -3.10 -1.83 -7.83
CA ARG A 55 -4.42 -2.31 -8.27
C ARG A 55 -5.22 -2.97 -7.15
N ARG A 56 -4.65 -3.97 -6.47
CA ARG A 56 -5.40 -4.81 -5.53
C ARG A 56 -5.76 -4.11 -4.22
N SER A 57 -5.12 -2.98 -3.92
CA SER A 57 -5.45 -2.14 -2.76
C SER A 57 -6.13 -0.82 -3.14
N ALA A 58 -6.58 -0.67 -4.40
CA ALA A 58 -7.20 0.55 -4.89
C ALA A 58 -8.44 0.97 -4.08
N ASP A 59 -9.26 0.00 -3.67
CA ASP A 59 -10.45 0.28 -2.84
C ASP A 59 -10.08 0.89 -1.49
N ALA A 60 -9.00 0.40 -0.86
CA ALA A 60 -8.52 0.94 0.40
C ALA A 60 -7.94 2.35 0.24
N VAL A 61 -7.14 2.57 -0.81
CA VAL A 61 -6.57 3.88 -1.14
C VAL A 61 -7.67 4.91 -1.38
N ARG A 62 -8.66 4.57 -2.21
CA ARG A 62 -9.80 5.43 -2.53
C ARG A 62 -10.64 5.75 -1.31
N ALA A 63 -10.99 4.74 -0.52
CA ALA A 63 -11.79 4.93 0.70
C ALA A 63 -11.08 5.84 1.70
N TYR A 64 -9.79 5.59 1.94
CA TYR A 64 -9.00 6.39 2.87
C TYR A 64 -8.77 7.82 2.37
N ARG A 65 -8.42 8.03 1.09
CA ARG A 65 -8.27 9.38 0.53
C ARG A 65 -9.57 10.18 0.59
N CYS A 66 -10.71 9.52 0.39
CA CYS A 66 -12.02 10.16 0.51
C CYS A 66 -12.31 10.60 1.97
N ALA A 67 -12.06 9.72 2.94
CA ALA A 67 -12.29 9.99 4.36
C ALA A 67 -11.26 10.97 4.96
N HIS A 68 -10.01 10.92 4.47
CA HIS A 68 -8.88 11.68 4.99
C HIS A 68 -8.09 12.38 3.86
N PRO A 69 -8.66 13.42 3.21
CA PRO A 69 -8.08 14.02 2.00
C PRO A 69 -6.67 14.58 2.15
N ARG A 70 -6.26 14.93 3.38
CA ARG A 70 -4.96 15.53 3.69
C ARG A 70 -3.98 14.58 4.36
N CYS A 71 -4.39 13.35 4.68
CA CYS A 71 -3.48 12.41 5.32
C CYS A 71 -2.61 11.70 4.27
N PRO A 72 -1.34 11.42 4.60
CA PRO A 72 -0.43 10.74 3.68
C PRO A 72 -0.90 9.35 3.25
N VAL A 73 -0.77 9.08 1.96
CA VAL A 73 -0.95 7.78 1.32
C VAL A 73 0.33 7.39 0.59
N VAL A 74 0.86 6.23 0.94
CA VAL A 74 2.01 5.62 0.26
C VAL A 74 1.52 4.41 -0.51
N VAL A 75 1.84 4.33 -1.81
CA VAL A 75 1.54 3.16 -2.63
C VAL A 75 2.83 2.44 -2.97
N VAL A 76 2.88 1.14 -2.67
CA VAL A 76 4.01 0.26 -3.01
C VAL A 76 3.68 -0.47 -4.30
N LEU A 77 4.44 -0.20 -5.35
CA LEU A 77 4.32 -0.87 -6.64
C LEU A 77 4.98 -2.24 -6.56
N THR A 78 4.17 -3.29 -6.62
CA THR A 78 4.63 -4.67 -6.57
C THR A 78 4.83 -5.24 -7.97
N GLY A 79 5.31 -6.49 -8.09
CA GLY A 79 5.67 -7.08 -9.38
C GLY A 79 4.54 -7.04 -10.41
N THR A 80 3.32 -7.43 -10.05
CA THR A 80 2.18 -7.41 -10.97
C THR A 80 1.69 -6.02 -11.33
N ASP A 81 1.90 -5.01 -10.48
CA ASP A 81 1.58 -3.62 -10.83
C ASP A 81 2.44 -3.11 -11.99
N LEU A 82 3.75 -3.32 -11.89
CA LEU A 82 4.72 -2.75 -12.82
C LEU A 82 4.71 -3.43 -14.20
N TYR A 83 4.53 -4.75 -14.23
CA TYR A 83 4.68 -5.51 -15.48
C TYR A 83 3.37 -5.80 -16.21
N ALA A 84 2.22 -5.53 -15.58
CA ALA A 84 0.92 -5.83 -16.16
C ALA A 84 -0.11 -4.73 -15.89
N ASP A 85 -0.38 -4.42 -14.62
CA ASP A 85 -1.59 -3.68 -14.28
C ASP A 85 -1.50 -2.18 -14.61
N LEU A 86 -0.39 -1.48 -14.35
CA LEU A 86 -0.32 0.00 -14.53
C LEU A 86 -0.60 0.48 -15.94
N ALA A 87 -0.24 -0.30 -16.96
CA ALA A 87 -0.45 0.07 -18.36
C ALA A 87 -1.92 0.04 -18.79
N VAL A 88 -2.77 -0.74 -18.10
CA VAL A 88 -4.14 -1.04 -18.56
C VAL A 88 -5.23 -0.89 -17.50
N SER A 89 -4.87 -0.91 -16.21
CA SER A 89 -5.79 -0.84 -15.09
C SER A 89 -5.96 0.60 -14.62
N ARG A 90 -7.19 1.11 -14.82
CA ARG A 90 -7.60 2.40 -14.27
C ARG A 90 -7.47 2.45 -12.75
N GLU A 91 -7.77 1.35 -12.07
CA GLU A 91 -7.70 1.23 -10.60
C GLU A 91 -6.26 1.42 -10.10
N ALA A 92 -5.29 0.83 -10.81
CA ALA A 92 -3.88 1.00 -10.50
C ALA A 92 -3.43 2.45 -10.72
N GLN A 93 -3.83 3.05 -11.84
CA GLN A 93 -3.50 4.45 -12.18
C GLN A 93 -4.10 5.44 -11.19
N GLU A 94 -5.36 5.26 -10.81
CA GLU A 94 -6.03 6.09 -9.80
C GLU A 94 -5.33 5.99 -8.43
N SER A 95 -4.88 4.79 -8.05
CA SER A 95 -4.14 4.59 -6.80
C SER A 95 -2.80 5.32 -6.81
N VAL A 96 -2.07 5.29 -7.93
CA VAL A 96 -0.83 6.03 -8.12
C VAL A 96 -1.07 7.53 -8.04
N GLN A 97 -2.12 8.03 -8.71
CA GLN A 97 -2.48 9.46 -8.68
C GLN A 97 -2.89 9.94 -7.29
N ALA A 98 -3.53 9.07 -6.50
CA ALA A 98 -3.96 9.39 -5.14
C ALA A 98 -2.81 9.32 -4.10
N ALA A 99 -1.65 8.77 -4.45
CA ALA A 99 -0.52 8.60 -3.55
C ALA A 99 0.29 9.89 -3.40
N ASP A 100 0.73 10.19 -2.18
CA ASP A 100 1.69 11.26 -1.90
C ASP A 100 3.14 10.79 -2.12
N ALA A 101 3.37 9.48 -2.02
CA ALA A 101 4.65 8.86 -2.31
C ALA A 101 4.47 7.47 -2.91
N LEU A 102 5.39 7.11 -3.81
CA LEU A 102 5.48 5.77 -4.40
C LEU A 102 6.74 5.08 -3.88
N ILE A 103 6.60 3.80 -3.54
CA ILE A 103 7.74 2.92 -3.27
C ILE A 103 7.82 1.88 -4.38
N VAL A 104 8.99 1.76 -4.97
CA VAL A 104 9.31 0.73 -5.96
C VAL A 104 10.38 -0.21 -5.43
N LEU A 105 10.32 -1.48 -5.82
CA LEU A 105 11.24 -2.52 -5.34
C LEU A 105 12.45 -2.74 -6.26
N GLN A 106 12.53 -2.02 -7.38
CA GLN A 106 13.56 -2.18 -8.40
C GLN A 106 13.69 -0.89 -9.24
N GLY A 107 14.90 -0.59 -9.74
CA GLY A 107 15.20 0.69 -10.39
C GLY A 107 14.46 0.95 -11.71
N LYS A 108 14.24 -0.06 -12.56
CA LYS A 108 13.49 0.07 -13.83
C LYS A 108 12.01 0.46 -13.62
N ALA A 109 11.52 0.41 -12.39
CA ALA A 109 10.15 0.81 -12.07
C ALA A 109 9.93 2.33 -12.18
N THR A 110 10.98 3.13 -12.33
CA THR A 110 10.88 4.56 -12.60
C THR A 110 10.83 4.90 -14.08
N ASP A 111 10.97 3.90 -14.96
CA ASP A 111 10.99 4.07 -16.42
C ASP A 111 9.58 3.90 -17.05
N VAL A 112 8.56 3.64 -16.22
CA VAL A 112 7.16 3.42 -16.62
C VAL A 112 6.31 4.68 -16.56
#